data_AF-A0A5C3M1A4-F1
#
_entry.id   AF-A0A5C3M1A4-F1
#
_cell.length_a   1.000
_cell.length_b   1.000
_cell.length_c   1.000
_cell.angle_alpha   90.00
_cell.angle_beta   90.00
_cell.angle_gamma   90.00
#
_symmetry.space_group_name_H-M   'P 1'
#
loop_
_entity.id
_entity.type
_entity.pdbx_description
1 polymer ?
#
loop_
_entity_poly.entity_id
_entity_poly.type
_entity_poly.pdbx_seq_one_letter_code
_entity_poly.pdbx_strand_id
1 'polypeptide(L)'
;MSSNPVLFLLPEGEKYNGSNWIEFKTTLLSATCARGLLPYLEGTLSRPFDTILPRPATGWWGSLNPNQEEWDQRNAYTQGMVTLNIKNPIGLGVKTDGTAAETWKSLT
;
A
#
# COMPACT_ATOMS: atom_id res chain seq x y z
N MET A 1 -9.33 16.71 14.06
CA MET A 1 -9.81 15.42 13.55
C MET A 1 -8.76 14.92 12.57
N SER A 2 -8.16 13.75 12.80
CA SER A 2 -7.18 13.19 11.86
C SER A 2 -7.94 12.64 10.66
N SER A 3 -7.84 13.31 9.51
CA SER A 3 -8.42 12.80 8.26
C SER A 3 -7.49 11.74 7.69
N ASN A 4 -8.02 10.57 7.35
CA ASN A 4 -7.27 9.56 6.61
C ASN A 4 -6.66 10.17 5.34
N PRO A 5 -5.42 9.81 4.97
CA PRO A 5 -4.80 10.36 3.77
C PRO A 5 -5.63 10.03 2.53
N VAL A 6 -5.71 10.97 1.59
CA VAL A 6 -6.36 10.73 0.30
C VAL A 6 -5.57 9.68 -0.47
N LEU A 7 -6.24 8.70 -1.06
CA LEU A 7 -5.59 7.69 -1.90
C LEU A 7 -4.88 8.32 -3.09
N PHE A 8 -3.68 7.85 -3.39
CA PHE A 8 -2.96 8.25 -4.60
C PHE A 8 -3.55 7.53 -5.81
N LEU A 9 -4.12 8.28 -6.74
CA LEU A 9 -4.70 7.76 -7.98
C LEU A 9 -4.02 8.39 -9.18
N LEU A 10 -3.64 7.54 -10.13
CA LEU A 10 -3.11 7.92 -11.43
C LEU A 10 -4.26 8.32 -12.35
N PRO A 11 -4.01 9.24 -13.30
CA PRO A 11 -4.89 9.47 -14.43
C PRO A 11 -5.22 8.15 -15.15
N GLU A 12 -6.41 8.05 -15.75
CA GLU A 12 -6.88 6.83 -16.41
C GLU A 12 -5.95 6.35 -17.54
N GLY A 13 -5.24 7.26 -18.19
CA GLY A 13 -4.23 6.94 -19.21
C GLY A 13 -2.95 6.31 -18.66
N GLU A 14 -2.64 6.53 -17.38
CA GLU A 14 -1.38 6.13 -16.72
C GLU A 14 -1.53 4.89 -15.84
N LYS A 15 -2.77 4.48 -15.52
CA LYS A 15 -3.03 3.24 -14.79
C LYS A 15 -2.42 2.03 -15.50
N TYR A 16 -1.98 1.05 -14.72
CA TYR A 16 -1.40 -0.17 -15.24
C TYR A 16 -2.41 -0.93 -16.10
N ASN A 17 -1.99 -1.28 -17.31
CA ASN A 17 -2.82 -1.96 -18.31
C ASN A 17 -2.21 -3.30 -18.80
N GLY A 18 -1.12 -3.76 -18.19
CA GLY A 18 -0.36 -4.93 -18.63
C GLY A 18 0.87 -4.59 -19.47
N SER A 19 0.86 -3.46 -20.18
CA SER A 19 1.91 -3.09 -21.15
C SER A 19 2.85 -1.99 -20.66
N ASN A 20 2.44 -1.17 -19.69
CA ASN A 20 3.18 -0.01 -19.16
C ASN A 20 3.83 -0.29 -17.79
N TRP A 21 4.39 -1.48 -17.60
CA TRP A 21 4.91 -1.92 -16.29
C TRP A 21 6.00 -1.01 -15.73
N ILE A 22 6.97 -0.61 -16.56
CA ILE A 22 8.15 0.15 -16.11
C ILE A 22 7.73 1.52 -15.60
N GLU A 23 6.88 2.23 -16.35
CA GLU A 23 6.35 3.54 -15.99
C GLU A 23 5.48 3.45 -14.73
N PHE A 24 4.54 2.50 -14.71
CA PHE A 24 3.68 2.27 -13.55
C PHE A 24 4.51 1.99 -12.29
N LYS A 25 5.49 1.07 -12.38
CA LYS A 25 6.35 0.69 -11.27
C LYS A 25 7.13 1.87 -10.72
N THR A 26 7.73 2.66 -11.62
CA THR A 26 8.54 3.83 -11.23
C THR A 26 7.70 4.86 -10.50
N THR A 27 6.50 5.15 -11.02
CA THR A 27 5.59 6.12 -10.40
C THR A 27 5.08 5.63 -9.05
N LEU A 28 4.70 4.35 -8.94
CA LEU A 28 4.16 3.82 -7.69
C LEU A 28 5.23 3.71 -6.59
N LEU A 29 6.47 3.33 -6.93
CA LEU A 29 7.61 3.36 -6.00
C LEU A 29 7.89 4.77 -5.51
N SER A 30 7.85 5.77 -6.39
CA SER A 30 8.04 7.17 -6.02
C SER A 30 6.92 7.66 -5.10
N ALA A 31 5.66 7.33 -5.41
CA ALA A 31 4.50 7.74 -4.63
C ALA A 31 4.43 7.11 -3.24
N THR A 32 4.86 5.85 -3.11
CA THR A 32 4.96 5.13 -1.83
C THR A 32 6.14 5.62 -1.00
N CYS A 33 7.30 5.86 -1.61
CA CYS A 33 8.46 6.46 -0.96
C CYS A 33 8.13 7.83 -0.37
N ALA A 34 7.47 8.71 -1.13
CA ALA A 34 7.05 10.04 -0.69
C ALA A 34 6.08 10.02 0.53
N ARG A 35 5.46 8.87 0.82
CA ARG A 35 4.51 8.68 1.94
C ARG A 35 5.07 7.82 3.07
N GLY A 36 6.32 7.37 2.97
CA GLY A 36 6.91 6.44 3.95
C GLY A 36 6.28 5.03 3.91
N LEU A 37 5.66 4.65 2.79
CA LEU A 37 4.93 3.39 2.63
C LEU A 37 5.75 2.29 1.94
N LEU A 38 6.95 2.62 1.45
CA LEU A 38 7.80 1.68 0.73
C LEU A 38 8.00 0.34 1.47
N PRO A 39 8.20 0.31 2.81
CA PRO A 39 8.35 -0.96 3.53
C PRO A 39 7.12 -1.88 3.51
N TYR A 40 5.91 -1.31 3.37
CA TYR A 40 4.66 -2.07 3.24
C TYR A 40 4.52 -2.67 1.84
N LEU A 41 4.93 -1.91 0.82
CA LEU A 41 4.92 -2.35 -0.57
C LEU A 41 5.95 -3.47 -0.81
N GLU A 42 7.15 -3.34 -0.25
CA GLU A 42 8.20 -4.36 -0.36
C GLU A 42 7.97 -5.55 0.58
N GLY A 43 7.18 -5.35 1.64
CA GLY A 43 6.95 -6.34 2.69
C GLY A 43 8.14 -6.52 3.63
N THR A 44 8.97 -5.50 3.78
CA THR A 44 10.12 -5.49 4.70
C THR A 44 9.70 -5.16 6.14
N LEU A 45 8.54 -4.52 6.33
CA LEU A 45 7.98 -4.23 7.64
C LEU A 45 6.96 -5.29 8.07
N SER A 46 7.33 -6.08 9.08
CA SER A 46 6.45 -7.11 9.64
C SER A 46 5.31 -6.52 10.46
N ARG A 47 4.15 -7.18 10.43
CA ARG A 47 3.00 -6.84 11.27
C ARG A 47 3.34 -7.05 12.75
N PRO A 48 3.21 -6.03 13.62
CA PRO A 48 3.43 -6.20 15.06
C PRO A 48 2.41 -7.16 15.68
N PHE A 49 2.82 -7.88 16.73
CA PHE A 49 1.91 -8.69 17.54
C PHE A 49 1.09 -7.82 18.50
N ASP A 50 -0.25 -7.91 18.45
CA ASP A 50 -1.13 -7.35 19.47
C ASP A 50 -0.87 -8.04 20.79
N THR A 51 -0.38 -7.31 21.80
CA THR A 51 -0.16 -7.91 23.11
C THR A 51 -0.94 -7.26 24.24
N ILE A 52 -1.41 -6.01 24.14
CA ILE A 52 -2.01 -5.32 25.30
C ILE A 52 -3.11 -4.31 24.93
N LEU A 53 -4.27 -4.43 25.59
CA LEU A 53 -5.24 -3.35 25.74
C LEU A 53 -4.92 -2.57 27.04
N PRO A 54 -5.06 -1.24 27.06
CA PRO A 54 -5.60 -0.39 26.00
C PRO A 54 -4.58 -0.10 24.89
N ARG A 55 -5.06 -0.09 23.65
CA ARG A 55 -4.23 0.21 22.48
C ARG A 55 -3.75 1.67 22.55
N PRO A 56 -2.46 1.96 22.33
CA PRO A 56 -1.99 3.34 22.25
C PRO A 56 -2.70 4.07 21.10
N ALA A 57 -2.93 5.37 21.26
CA ALA A 57 -3.51 6.19 20.22
C ALA A 57 -2.69 6.07 18.93
N THR A 58 -3.37 6.07 17.77
CA THR A 58 -2.72 6.08 16.46
C THR A 58 -1.77 7.28 16.38
N GLY A 59 -0.49 6.99 16.21
CA GLY A 59 0.57 7.96 16.11
C GLY A 59 0.72 8.53 14.70
N TRP A 60 1.83 9.23 14.50
CA TRP A 60 2.16 9.85 13.22
C TRP A 60 2.39 8.79 12.12
N TRP A 61 1.81 9.05 10.94
CA TRP A 61 1.83 8.17 9.77
C TRP A 61 3.25 7.79 9.27
N GLY A 62 4.25 8.62 9.56
CA GLY A 62 5.66 8.34 9.26
C GLY A 62 6.41 7.53 10.32
N SER A 63 5.74 7.05 11.38
CA SER A 63 6.39 6.21 12.40
C SER A 63 6.92 4.92 11.79
N LEU A 64 8.20 4.62 12.04
CA LEU A 64 8.85 3.36 11.64
C LEU A 64 8.51 2.19 12.58
N ASN A 65 7.86 2.47 13.71
CA ASN A 65 7.40 1.48 14.68
C ASN A 65 5.88 1.65 14.87
N PRO A 66 5.07 1.30 13.86
CA PRO A 66 3.61 1.35 14.00
C PRO A 66 3.15 0.32 15.04
N ASN A 67 2.06 0.61 15.73
CA ASN A 67 1.29 -0.41 16.40
C ASN A 67 0.51 -1.25 15.37
N GLN A 68 -0.11 -2.35 15.81
CA GLN A 68 -0.80 -3.26 14.88
C GLN A 68 -1.92 -2.58 14.07
N GLU A 69 -2.72 -1.71 14.68
CA GLU A 69 -3.81 -1.01 13.98
C GLU A 69 -3.26 -0.02 12.95
N GLU A 70 -2.21 0.74 13.31
CA GLU A 70 -1.54 1.62 12.36
C GLU A 70 -0.93 0.84 11.19
N TRP A 71 -0.34 -0.32 11.47
CA TRP A 71 0.21 -1.20 10.44
C TRP A 71 -0.91 -1.68 9.51
N ASP A 72 -2.03 -2.15 10.06
CA ASP A 72 -3.20 -2.64 9.30
C ASP A 72 -3.76 -1.54 8.40
N GLN A 73 -3.92 -0.31 8.92
CA GLN A 73 -4.39 0.85 8.15
C GLN A 73 -3.44 1.22 7.01
N ARG A 74 -2.12 1.27 7.27
CA ARG A 74 -1.11 1.65 6.26
C ARG A 74 -0.91 0.56 5.21
N ASN A 75 -0.96 -0.70 5.61
CA ASN A 75 -0.98 -1.84 4.70
C ASN A 75 -2.20 -1.79 3.78
N ALA A 76 -3.41 -1.61 4.32
CA ALA A 76 -4.64 -1.49 3.53
C ALA A 76 -4.60 -0.29 2.57
N TYR A 77 -4.09 0.87 3.03
CA TYR A 77 -3.93 2.03 2.16
C TYR A 77 -2.94 1.77 1.02
N THR A 78 -1.81 1.12 1.30
CA THR A 78 -0.80 0.80 0.28
C THR A 78 -1.33 -0.23 -0.72
N GLN A 79 -2.07 -1.23 -0.24
CA GLN A 79 -2.73 -2.22 -1.10
C GLN A 79 -3.79 -1.57 -2.01
N GLY A 80 -4.56 -0.61 -1.48
CA GLY A 80 -5.49 0.20 -2.24
C GLY A 80 -4.79 1.06 -3.29
N MET A 81 -3.65 1.68 -2.95
CA MET A 81 -2.82 2.41 -3.93
C MET A 81 -2.38 1.53 -5.09
N VAL A 82 -2.02 0.27 -4.86
CA VAL A 82 -1.65 -0.64 -5.95
C VAL A 82 -2.89 -1.00 -6.77
N THR A 83 -3.92 -1.55 -6.12
CA THR A 83 -5.08 -2.15 -6.79
C THR A 83 -5.88 -1.14 -7.60
N LEU A 84 -6.12 0.06 -7.07
CA LEU A 84 -6.95 1.08 -7.73
C LEU A 84 -6.25 1.77 -8.91
N ASN A 85 -4.94 1.59 -9.04
CA ASN A 85 -4.15 2.10 -10.15
C ASN A 85 -3.95 1.06 -11.26
N ILE A 86 -4.76 0.00 -11.27
CA ILE A 86 -4.75 -1.07 -12.27
C ILE A 86 -6.13 -1.14 -12.94
N LYS A 87 -6.17 -1.22 -14.27
CA LYS A 87 -7.44 -1.20 -15.02
C LYS A 87 -8.27 -2.47 -14.86
N ASN A 88 -7.62 -3.63 -14.85
CA ASN A 88 -8.26 -4.93 -14.72
C ASN A 88 -7.43 -5.82 -13.79
N PRO A 89 -7.44 -5.55 -12.47
CA PRO A 89 -6.60 -6.28 -11.53
C PRO A 89 -6.88 -7.79 -11.58
N ILE A 90 -8.14 -8.21 -11.67
CA ILE A 90 -8.51 -9.63 -11.75
C ILE A 90 -8.02 -10.27 -13.05
N GLY A 91 -8.26 -9.63 -14.20
CA GLY A 91 -7.82 -10.17 -15.49
C GLY A 91 -6.30 -10.16 -15.69
N LEU A 92 -5.57 -9.37 -14.88
CA LEU A 92 -4.10 -9.35 -14.84
C LEU A 92 -3.54 -10.28 -13.75
N GLY A 93 -4.38 -11.07 -13.05
CA GLY A 93 -3.93 -12.04 -12.05
C GLY A 93 -3.50 -11.43 -10.71
N VAL A 94 -3.90 -10.19 -10.42
CA VAL A 94 -3.50 -9.48 -9.21
C VAL A 94 -4.21 -10.05 -7.99
N LYS A 95 -3.44 -10.35 -6.94
CA LYS A 95 -3.99 -10.75 -5.64
C LYS A 95 -4.52 -9.54 -4.90
N THR A 96 -5.79 -9.53 -4.50
CA THR A 96 -6.46 -8.41 -3.82
C THR A 96 -6.95 -8.75 -2.41
N ASP A 97 -6.73 -9.97 -1.94
CA ASP A 97 -7.17 -10.51 -0.66
C ASP A 97 -6.07 -10.56 0.41
N GLY A 98 -4.86 -10.11 0.07
CA GLY A 98 -3.68 -10.13 0.95
C GLY A 98 -3.13 -8.76 1.32
N THR A 99 -1.87 -8.78 1.75
CA THR A 99 -1.06 -7.60 2.05
C THR A 99 -0.74 -6.78 0.79
N ALA A 100 -0.33 -5.52 1.00
CA ALA A 100 0.20 -4.69 -0.07
C ALA A 100 1.38 -5.36 -0.78
N ALA A 101 2.24 -6.05 -0.03
CA ALA A 101 3.38 -6.78 -0.57
C ALA A 101 2.96 -7.97 -1.44
N GLU A 102 1.94 -8.74 -1.04
CA GLU A 102 1.42 -9.84 -1.87
C GLU A 102 0.76 -9.33 -3.15
N THR A 103 0.00 -8.23 -3.04
CA THR A 103 -0.58 -7.53 -4.19
C THR A 103 0.53 -7.08 -5.15
N TRP A 104 1.57 -6.43 -4.62
CA TRP A 104 2.70 -5.93 -5.39
C TRP A 104 3.49 -7.04 -6.09
N LYS A 105 3.79 -8.12 -5.36
CA LYS A 105 4.53 -9.28 -5.89
C LYS A 105 3.73 -10.07 -6.93
N SER A 106 2.40 -9.98 -6.94
CA SER A 106 1.58 -10.66 -7.96
C SER A 106 1.67 -10.01 -9.36
N LEU A 107 2.27 -8.82 -9.46
CA LEU A 107 2.47 -8.10 -10.72
C LEU A 107 3.79 -8.46 -11.44
N THR A 108 4.61 -9.35 -10.86
CA THR A 108 5.93 -9.79 -11.35
C THR A 108 6.02 -11.30 -11.37
#